data_AF-A0A0T6B498-F1
#
_entry.id   AF-A0A0T6B498-F1
#
_cell.length_a   1.000
_cell.length_b   1.000
_cell.length_c   1.000
_cell.angle_alpha   90.00
_cell.angle_beta   90.00
_cell.angle_gamma   90.00
#
_symmetry.space_group_name_H-M   'P 1'
#
loop_
_entity.id
_entity.type
_entity.pdbx_description
1 polymer ?
#
loop_
_entity_poly.entity_id
_entity_poly.type
_entity_poly.pdbx_seq_one_letter_code
_entity_poly.pdbx_strand_id
1 'polypeptide(L)'
;MIHEALFSLWNCPGDLFRTITEEEWLSAIELEEFLHPGEKQLLKKIMELALSYHKIEYFRKMINNQSTILYQVTASKGNQDLQLVTRSNIRPGLYVKAFCDGLDKVLQSYRNTIVEIEDKFLKSPHLTLTYVLGEVQKFDILFEALLRMIRMIENENIHGVLLMSRLYLYTICGIPLIVDAANKIIQSVNTIFYRHLCNWIIYGELVDIHNEFFICDGHCPDENFWYTEQSSEDIVSGKTEAANTFRRRKQFQCPIQKFFINTELLPSIISRDTAETILFLGRIVWIVRNDPKKAEDVGYQLEYKRDIWDGKDVEYYQKIQKLENYPFNLAKFDKTIEECRQRITQVISTLYPILYNYIFCF
;
A
#
# COMPACT_ATOMS: atom_id res chain seq x y z
N MET A 1 -21.62 -23.58 -28.65
CA MET A 1 -22.29 -23.11 -27.42
C MET A 1 -21.42 -23.24 -26.18
N ILE A 2 -20.98 -24.43 -25.77
CA ILE A 2 -20.13 -24.57 -24.58
C ILE A 2 -18.76 -23.91 -24.75
N HIS A 3 -18.13 -24.12 -25.91
CA HIS A 3 -16.89 -23.43 -26.29
C HIS A 3 -17.03 -21.91 -26.14
N GLU A 4 -18.03 -21.32 -26.77
CA GLU A 4 -18.38 -19.90 -26.63
C GLU A 4 -18.61 -19.44 -25.18
N ALA A 5 -19.33 -20.23 -24.37
CA ALA A 5 -19.53 -19.92 -22.96
C ALA A 5 -18.20 -19.94 -22.18
N LEU A 6 -17.29 -20.85 -22.50
CA LEU A 6 -15.94 -20.88 -21.91
C LEU A 6 -15.11 -19.67 -22.32
N PHE A 7 -15.18 -19.22 -23.58
CA PHE A 7 -14.52 -17.98 -24.02
C PHE A 7 -15.02 -16.75 -23.26
N SER A 8 -16.34 -16.64 -23.09
CA SER A 8 -16.95 -15.59 -22.26
C SER A 8 -16.45 -15.67 -20.80
N LEU A 9 -16.47 -16.86 -20.18
CA LEU A 9 -15.96 -17.06 -18.82
C LEU A 9 -14.47 -16.70 -18.67
N TRP A 10 -13.66 -16.84 -19.71
CA TRP A 10 -12.23 -16.55 -19.70
C TRP A 10 -11.87 -15.05 -19.84
N ASN A 11 -12.84 -14.16 -20.04
CA ASN A 11 -12.59 -12.75 -20.38
C ASN A 11 -12.05 -12.52 -21.79
N CYS A 12 -12.38 -13.41 -22.73
CA CYS A 12 -12.17 -13.23 -24.16
C CYS A 12 -13.54 -13.03 -24.82
N PRO A 13 -13.98 -11.78 -25.08
CA PRO A 13 -15.19 -11.55 -25.86
C PRO A 13 -14.95 -12.13 -27.27
N GLY A 14 -15.59 -13.25 -27.58
CA GLY A 14 -15.60 -13.80 -28.94
C GLY A 14 -16.37 -12.88 -29.89
N ASP A 15 -16.41 -13.24 -31.18
CA ASP A 15 -17.13 -12.46 -32.21
C ASP A 15 -18.65 -12.35 -31.93
N LEU A 16 -19.22 -13.26 -31.14
CA LEU A 16 -20.63 -13.26 -30.70
C LEU A 16 -20.90 -12.43 -29.44
N PHE A 17 -19.87 -12.00 -28.70
CA PHE A 17 -19.98 -11.56 -27.29
C PHE A 17 -19.25 -10.24 -27.03
N ARG A 18 -19.55 -9.23 -27.86
CA ARG A 18 -18.71 -8.04 -28.02
C ARG A 18 -18.95 -6.87 -27.05
N THR A 19 -20.08 -6.77 -26.33
CA THR A 19 -20.43 -5.52 -25.61
C THR A 19 -20.91 -5.74 -24.18
N ILE A 20 -20.55 -4.83 -23.28
CA ILE A 20 -20.45 -4.97 -21.81
C ILE A 20 -21.81 -4.83 -21.05
N THR A 21 -22.96 -4.80 -21.74
CA THR A 21 -24.26 -4.39 -21.17
C THR A 21 -25.34 -5.48 -21.23
N GLU A 22 -25.89 -5.91 -20.08
CA GLU A 22 -26.90 -7.00 -19.89
C GLU A 22 -28.01 -7.06 -20.95
N GLU A 23 -28.45 -5.91 -21.47
CA GLU A 23 -29.54 -5.76 -22.43
C GLU A 23 -29.16 -6.05 -23.91
N GLU A 24 -27.90 -5.83 -24.29
CA GLU A 24 -27.39 -6.13 -25.65
C GLU A 24 -26.99 -7.61 -25.79
N TRP A 25 -26.78 -8.33 -24.68
CA TRP A 25 -26.40 -9.75 -24.70
C TRP A 25 -27.57 -10.69 -25.01
N LEU A 26 -28.79 -10.36 -24.56
CA LEU A 26 -29.98 -11.16 -24.82
C LEU A 26 -30.40 -11.08 -26.29
N SER A 27 -30.15 -9.94 -26.93
CA SER A 27 -30.48 -9.68 -28.34
C SER A 27 -29.41 -10.18 -29.31
N ALA A 28 -28.13 -10.29 -28.90
CA ALA A 28 -27.06 -10.87 -29.72
C ALA A 28 -27.15 -12.41 -29.87
N ILE A 29 -27.92 -13.08 -29.01
CA ILE A 29 -28.14 -14.52 -29.07
C ILE A 29 -29.19 -14.79 -30.16
N GLU A 30 -28.80 -14.79 -31.42
CA GLU A 30 -29.55 -15.39 -32.55
C GLU A 30 -29.74 -16.93 -32.41
N LEU A 31 -29.57 -17.49 -31.20
CA LEU A 31 -29.88 -18.89 -30.86
C LEU A 31 -31.29 -19.05 -30.27
N GLU A 32 -32.12 -18.00 -30.25
CA GLU A 32 -33.44 -18.03 -29.63
C GLU A 32 -34.37 -19.12 -30.20
N GLU A 33 -34.21 -19.50 -31.47
CA GLU A 33 -35.03 -20.53 -32.13
C GLU A 33 -34.64 -21.97 -31.78
N PHE A 34 -33.40 -22.22 -31.31
CA PHE A 34 -32.88 -23.59 -31.16
C PHE A 34 -32.73 -24.06 -29.69
N LEU A 35 -32.92 -23.17 -28.71
CA LEU A 35 -32.67 -23.47 -27.30
C LEU A 35 -33.94 -23.68 -26.48
N HIS A 36 -33.93 -24.72 -25.65
CA HIS A 36 -34.99 -24.95 -24.68
C HIS A 36 -34.99 -23.82 -23.62
N PRO A 37 -36.15 -23.34 -23.12
CA PRO A 37 -36.21 -22.26 -22.11
C PRO A 37 -35.37 -22.53 -20.85
N GLY A 38 -35.24 -23.80 -20.44
CA GLY A 38 -34.36 -24.19 -19.34
C GLY A 38 -32.86 -23.98 -19.64
N GLU A 39 -32.42 -24.25 -20.87
CA GLU A 39 -31.03 -24.04 -21.28
C GLU A 39 -30.72 -22.55 -21.39
N LYS A 40 -31.69 -21.74 -21.85
CA LYS A 40 -31.61 -20.28 -21.83
C LYS A 40 -31.36 -19.75 -20.40
N GLN A 41 -32.08 -20.30 -19.41
CA GLN A 41 -31.90 -19.90 -18.01
C GLN A 41 -30.54 -20.34 -17.44
N LEU A 42 -30.04 -21.53 -17.79
CA LEU A 42 -28.70 -21.98 -17.40
C LEU A 42 -27.62 -21.09 -17.98
N LEU A 43 -27.73 -20.78 -19.28
CA LEU A 43 -26.79 -19.90 -19.97
C LEU A 43 -26.79 -18.50 -19.34
N LYS A 44 -27.98 -17.94 -19.04
CA LYS A 44 -28.11 -16.64 -18.37
C LYS A 44 -27.30 -16.60 -17.06
N LYS A 45 -27.42 -17.62 -16.21
CA LYS A 45 -26.66 -17.69 -14.94
C LYS A 45 -25.15 -17.78 -15.16
N ILE A 46 -24.70 -18.57 -16.14
CA ILE A 46 -23.28 -18.65 -16.49
C ILE A 46 -22.75 -17.29 -16.97
N MET A 47 -23.56 -16.57 -17.74
CA MET A 47 -23.20 -15.25 -18.25
C MET A 47 -23.19 -14.17 -17.17
N GLU A 48 -24.14 -14.18 -16.22
CA GLU A 48 -24.13 -13.30 -15.05
C GLU A 48 -22.80 -13.44 -14.27
N LEU A 49 -22.32 -14.68 -14.11
CA LEU A 49 -21.02 -14.96 -13.50
C LEU A 49 -19.84 -14.44 -14.32
N ALA A 50 -19.88 -14.65 -15.64
CA ALA A 50 -18.87 -14.11 -16.55
C ALA A 50 -18.81 -12.58 -16.48
N LEU A 51 -19.96 -11.90 -16.49
CA LEU A 51 -20.06 -10.43 -16.35
C LEU A 51 -19.47 -9.93 -15.04
N SER A 52 -19.74 -10.62 -13.93
CA SER A 52 -19.12 -10.31 -12.65
C SER A 52 -17.59 -10.42 -12.72
N TYR A 53 -17.06 -11.48 -13.35
CA TYR A 53 -15.62 -11.62 -13.57
C TYR A 53 -15.06 -10.52 -14.52
N HIS A 54 -15.73 -10.21 -15.62
CA HIS A 54 -15.33 -9.15 -16.55
C HIS A 54 -15.23 -7.78 -15.86
N LYS A 55 -16.18 -7.44 -14.97
CA LYS A 55 -16.15 -6.20 -14.18
C LYS A 55 -14.94 -6.14 -13.26
N ILE A 56 -14.63 -7.24 -12.57
CA ILE A 56 -13.45 -7.36 -11.71
C ILE A 56 -12.15 -7.21 -12.52
N GLU A 57 -12.05 -7.88 -13.66
CA GLU A 57 -10.91 -7.79 -14.58
C GLU A 57 -10.74 -6.39 -15.19
N TYR A 58 -11.85 -5.75 -15.57
CA TYR A 58 -11.86 -4.40 -16.09
C TYR A 58 -11.28 -3.42 -15.07
N PHE A 59 -11.73 -3.50 -13.81
CA PHE A 59 -11.17 -2.70 -12.73
C PHE A 59 -9.66 -2.90 -12.59
N ARG A 60 -9.19 -4.16 -12.58
CA ARG A 60 -7.75 -4.46 -12.49
C ARG A 60 -6.95 -3.84 -13.64
N LYS A 61 -7.42 -4.01 -14.88
CA LYS A 61 -6.77 -3.45 -16.08
C LYS A 61 -6.77 -1.92 -16.06
N MET A 62 -7.87 -1.31 -15.62
CA MET A 62 -8.01 0.14 -15.50
C MET A 62 -6.93 0.73 -14.57
N ILE A 63 -6.78 0.18 -13.35
CA ILE A 63 -5.79 0.65 -12.38
C ILE A 63 -4.35 0.48 -12.89
N ASN A 64 -4.05 -0.68 -13.50
CA ASN A 64 -2.72 -0.93 -14.05
C ASN A 64 -2.36 0.03 -15.20
N ASN A 65 -3.32 0.32 -16.09
CA ASN A 65 -3.09 1.25 -17.20
C ASN A 65 -2.92 2.70 -16.73
N GLN A 66 -3.69 3.14 -15.74
CA GLN A 66 -3.56 4.49 -15.18
C GLN A 66 -2.20 4.72 -14.53
N SER A 67 -1.64 3.70 -13.88
CA SER A 67 -0.29 3.80 -13.33
C SER A 67 0.77 4.08 -14.41
N THR A 68 0.64 3.46 -15.59
CA THR A 68 1.57 3.66 -16.72
C THR A 68 1.53 5.09 -17.24
N ILE A 69 0.35 5.71 -17.28
CA ILE A 69 0.18 7.09 -17.74
C ILE A 69 0.78 8.09 -16.73
N LEU A 70 0.61 7.85 -15.42
CA LEU A 70 1.15 8.75 -14.39
C LEU A 70 2.69 8.83 -14.44
N TYR A 71 3.37 7.70 -14.70
CA TYR A 71 4.83 7.67 -14.87
C TYR A 71 5.33 8.39 -16.14
N GLN A 72 4.51 8.47 -17.19
CA GLN A 72 4.87 9.19 -18.42
C GLN A 72 4.64 10.71 -18.31
N VAL A 73 3.59 11.12 -17.60
CA VAL A 73 3.26 12.54 -17.37
C VAL A 73 4.23 13.18 -16.38
N THR A 74 4.69 12.49 -15.33
CA THR A 74 5.68 13.05 -14.40
C THR A 74 7.07 13.25 -15.01
N ALA A 75 7.40 12.53 -16.09
CA ALA A 75 8.61 12.74 -16.89
C ALA A 75 8.49 13.92 -17.88
N SER A 76 7.28 14.37 -18.19
CA SER A 76 7.01 15.41 -19.18
C SER A 76 6.41 16.64 -18.50
N LYS A 77 7.24 17.65 -18.20
CA LYS A 77 6.78 18.95 -17.66
C LYS A 77 5.73 19.57 -18.61
N GLY A 78 4.46 19.52 -18.23
CA GLY A 78 3.38 20.17 -18.97
C GLY A 78 2.04 20.11 -18.23
N ASN A 79 1.68 21.19 -17.54
CA ASN A 79 0.49 21.33 -16.69
C ASN A 79 -0.87 21.42 -17.44
N GLN A 80 -1.01 20.82 -18.63
CA GLN A 80 -2.25 20.99 -19.44
C GLN A 80 -3.03 19.69 -19.74
N ASP A 81 -2.46 18.50 -19.50
CA ASP A 81 -3.15 17.23 -19.84
C ASP A 81 -3.87 16.55 -18.66
N LEU A 82 -3.95 17.21 -17.50
CA LEU A 82 -4.56 16.64 -16.28
C LEU A 82 -6.09 16.47 -16.35
N GLN A 83 -6.75 16.96 -17.41
CA GLN A 83 -8.22 16.99 -17.52
C GLN A 83 -8.83 15.80 -18.29
N LEU A 84 -8.04 14.97 -18.98
CA LEU A 84 -8.58 13.87 -19.78
C LEU A 84 -8.57 12.50 -19.06
N VAL A 85 -7.85 12.38 -17.93
CA VAL A 85 -7.71 11.11 -17.18
C VAL A 85 -8.79 10.97 -16.06
N THR A 86 -9.53 12.03 -15.77
CA THR A 86 -10.61 12.09 -14.76
C THR A 86 -11.95 11.56 -15.29
N ARG A 87 -11.99 10.32 -15.80
CA ARG A 87 -13.25 9.55 -15.89
C ARG A 87 -13.43 8.51 -14.80
N SER A 88 -12.41 8.31 -13.96
CA SER A 88 -12.53 7.57 -12.70
C SER A 88 -11.93 8.44 -11.58
N ASN A 89 -12.68 8.63 -10.49
CA ASN A 89 -12.26 9.45 -9.33
C ASN A 89 -11.10 8.85 -8.51
N ILE A 90 -10.57 7.70 -8.92
CA ILE A 90 -9.61 6.92 -8.16
C ILE A 90 -8.21 7.36 -8.55
N ARG A 91 -7.42 7.85 -7.59
CA ARG A 91 -5.98 8.05 -7.75
C ARG A 91 -5.29 6.70 -7.52
N PRO A 92 -4.69 6.05 -8.54
CA PRO A 92 -4.04 4.75 -8.35
C PRO A 92 -2.79 4.93 -7.48
N GLY A 93 -2.89 4.53 -6.22
CA GLY A 93 -1.76 4.45 -5.30
C GLY A 93 -1.16 3.03 -5.21
N LEU A 94 -0.05 2.89 -4.50
CA LEU A 94 0.64 1.62 -4.27
C LEU A 94 -0.26 0.60 -3.57
N TYR A 95 -1.13 1.04 -2.65
CA TYR A 95 -2.02 0.14 -1.91
C TYR A 95 -3.14 -0.42 -2.80
N VAL A 96 -3.72 0.40 -3.68
CA VAL A 96 -4.74 -0.04 -4.64
C VAL A 96 -4.14 -1.00 -5.67
N LYS A 97 -2.88 -0.77 -6.07
CA LYS A 97 -2.15 -1.71 -6.93
C LYS A 97 -1.91 -3.05 -6.22
N ALA A 98 -1.46 -3.01 -4.98
CA ALA A 98 -1.26 -4.23 -4.19
C ALA A 98 -2.57 -5.00 -3.94
N PHE A 99 -3.69 -4.28 -3.82
CA PHE A 99 -5.03 -4.88 -3.82
C PHE A 99 -5.32 -5.60 -5.14
N CYS A 100 -5.01 -4.97 -6.29
CA CYS A 100 -5.16 -5.59 -7.61
C CYS A 100 -4.30 -6.85 -7.78
N ASP A 101 -3.08 -6.86 -7.24
CA ASP A 101 -2.20 -8.03 -7.24
C ASP A 101 -2.76 -9.16 -6.35
N GLY A 102 -3.31 -8.80 -5.19
CA GLY A 102 -4.00 -9.75 -4.30
C GLY A 102 -5.26 -10.35 -4.95
N LEU A 103 -6.03 -9.51 -5.64
CA LEU A 103 -7.21 -9.91 -6.39
C LEU A 103 -6.84 -10.91 -7.51
N ASP A 104 -5.76 -10.67 -8.24
CA ASP A 104 -5.27 -11.59 -9.28
C ASP A 104 -4.93 -12.98 -8.71
N LYS A 105 -4.28 -13.04 -7.55
CA LYS A 105 -3.99 -14.31 -6.83
C LYS A 105 -5.26 -15.07 -6.44
N VAL A 106 -6.33 -14.36 -6.05
CA VAL A 106 -7.62 -14.99 -5.69
C VAL A 106 -8.30 -15.56 -6.93
N LEU A 107 -8.31 -14.78 -8.03
CA LEU A 107 -8.92 -15.17 -9.30
C LEU A 107 -8.20 -16.33 -9.99
N GLN A 108 -6.96 -16.62 -9.64
CA GLN A 108 -6.23 -17.76 -10.19
C GLN A 108 -6.95 -19.10 -9.97
N SER A 109 -7.65 -19.25 -8.84
CA SER A 109 -8.42 -20.48 -8.56
C SER A 109 -9.58 -20.67 -9.54
N TYR A 110 -10.26 -19.58 -9.90
CA TYR A 110 -11.30 -19.55 -10.92
C TYR A 110 -10.71 -19.89 -12.29
N ARG A 111 -9.62 -19.21 -12.70
CA ARG A 111 -8.95 -19.48 -13.99
C ARG A 111 -8.53 -20.94 -14.11
N ASN A 112 -7.93 -21.51 -13.08
CA ASN A 112 -7.56 -22.93 -13.08
C ASN A 112 -8.80 -23.83 -13.26
N THR A 113 -9.93 -23.50 -12.63
CA THR A 113 -11.18 -24.25 -12.81
C THR A 113 -11.68 -24.18 -14.25
N ILE A 114 -11.58 -23.02 -14.91
CA ILE A 114 -11.99 -22.89 -16.33
C ILE A 114 -11.08 -23.74 -17.24
N VAL A 115 -9.76 -23.75 -17.01
CA VAL A 115 -8.82 -24.61 -17.76
C VAL A 115 -9.13 -26.10 -17.54
N GLU A 116 -9.49 -26.49 -16.31
CA GLU A 116 -9.91 -27.88 -16.03
C GLU A 116 -11.21 -28.26 -16.76
N ILE A 117 -12.16 -27.33 -16.88
CA ILE A 117 -13.39 -27.55 -17.65
C ILE A 117 -13.06 -27.68 -19.14
N GLU A 118 -12.15 -26.86 -19.66
CA GLU A 118 -11.68 -26.93 -21.05
C GLU A 118 -11.02 -28.28 -21.34
N ASP A 119 -10.08 -28.74 -20.50
CA ASP A 119 -9.43 -30.05 -20.66
C ASP A 119 -10.44 -31.20 -20.63
N LYS A 120 -11.46 -31.13 -19.76
CA LYS A 120 -12.57 -32.09 -19.74
C LYS A 120 -13.42 -32.04 -21.00
N PHE A 121 -13.67 -30.84 -21.53
CA PHE A 121 -14.42 -30.66 -22.78
C PHE A 121 -13.66 -31.24 -23.99
N LEU A 122 -12.34 -31.05 -24.05
CA LEU A 122 -11.48 -31.64 -25.09
C LEU A 122 -11.46 -33.17 -25.05
N LYS A 123 -11.51 -33.76 -23.85
CA LYS A 123 -11.58 -35.23 -23.66
C LYS A 123 -12.97 -35.80 -23.95
N SER A 124 -14.01 -35.06 -23.60
CA SER A 124 -15.41 -35.49 -23.68
C SER A 124 -16.28 -34.41 -24.33
N PRO A 125 -16.52 -34.47 -25.65
CA PRO A 125 -17.30 -33.48 -26.40
C PRO A 125 -18.78 -33.38 -25.98
N HIS A 126 -19.28 -34.32 -25.18
CA HIS A 126 -20.66 -34.38 -24.69
C HIS A 126 -20.88 -33.67 -23.35
N LEU A 127 -19.97 -32.79 -22.94
CA LEU A 127 -20.15 -31.98 -21.74
C LEU A 127 -21.47 -31.19 -21.81
N THR A 128 -22.17 -31.02 -20.69
CA THR A 128 -23.44 -30.30 -20.64
C THR A 128 -23.29 -28.94 -19.96
N LEU A 129 -24.16 -27.99 -20.29
CA LEU A 129 -24.18 -26.67 -19.64
C LEU A 129 -24.41 -26.77 -18.12
N THR A 130 -25.18 -27.76 -17.68
CA THR A 130 -25.40 -28.02 -16.25
C THR A 130 -24.10 -28.36 -15.52
N TYR A 131 -23.20 -29.12 -16.16
CA TYR A 131 -21.89 -29.42 -15.57
C TYR A 131 -21.05 -28.16 -15.43
N VAL A 132 -20.98 -27.33 -16.47
CA VAL A 132 -20.25 -26.05 -16.45
C VAL A 132 -20.80 -25.15 -15.35
N LEU A 133 -22.12 -25.01 -15.24
CA LEU A 133 -22.73 -24.21 -14.18
C LEU A 133 -22.40 -24.77 -12.79
N GLY A 134 -22.47 -26.09 -12.59
CA GLY A 134 -22.16 -26.72 -11.31
C GLY A 134 -20.74 -26.44 -10.82
N GLU A 135 -19.76 -26.38 -11.73
CA GLU A 135 -18.37 -26.07 -11.39
C GLU A 135 -18.13 -24.58 -11.14
N VAL A 136 -18.82 -23.70 -11.86
CA VAL A 136 -18.57 -22.24 -11.81
C VAL A 136 -19.43 -21.55 -10.73
N GLN A 137 -20.61 -22.08 -10.40
CA GLN A 137 -21.55 -21.45 -9.47
C GLN A 137 -20.96 -21.22 -8.06
N LYS A 138 -19.97 -22.03 -7.64
CA LYS A 138 -19.26 -21.85 -6.37
C LYS A 138 -18.55 -20.49 -6.24
N PHE A 139 -18.25 -19.83 -7.36
CA PHE A 139 -17.59 -18.53 -7.40
C PHE A 139 -18.54 -17.34 -7.32
N ASP A 140 -19.86 -17.55 -7.39
CA ASP A 140 -20.87 -16.49 -7.36
C ASP A 140 -20.74 -15.61 -6.10
N ILE A 141 -20.74 -16.27 -4.94
CA ILE A 141 -20.61 -15.63 -3.64
C ILE A 141 -19.27 -14.92 -3.50
N LEU A 142 -18.21 -15.49 -4.09
CA LEU A 142 -16.88 -14.87 -4.09
C LEU A 142 -16.86 -13.60 -4.94
N PHE A 143 -17.38 -13.66 -6.16
CA PHE A 143 -17.40 -12.49 -7.06
C PHE A 143 -18.26 -11.37 -6.52
N GLU A 144 -19.41 -11.67 -5.92
CA GLU A 144 -20.22 -10.66 -5.22
C GLU A 144 -19.43 -9.98 -4.08
N ALA A 145 -18.69 -10.74 -3.29
CA ALA A 145 -17.84 -10.18 -2.24
C ALA A 145 -16.70 -9.31 -2.81
N LEU A 146 -16.03 -9.75 -3.88
CA LEU A 146 -14.96 -9.00 -4.52
C LEU A 146 -15.48 -7.72 -5.19
N LEU A 147 -16.64 -7.76 -5.84
CA LEU A 147 -17.29 -6.58 -6.41
C LEU A 147 -17.69 -5.58 -5.33
N ARG A 148 -18.11 -6.04 -4.15
CA ARG A 148 -18.36 -5.14 -3.00
C ARG A 148 -17.08 -4.48 -2.52
N MET A 149 -15.96 -5.21 -2.44
CA MET A 149 -14.65 -4.63 -2.10
C MET A 149 -14.22 -3.58 -3.15
N ILE A 150 -14.43 -3.86 -4.44
CA ILE A 150 -14.13 -2.91 -5.51
C ILE A 150 -15.00 -1.66 -5.38
N ARG A 151 -16.32 -1.81 -5.29
CA ARG A 151 -17.25 -0.67 -5.13
C ARG A 151 -16.93 0.17 -3.90
N MET A 152 -16.48 -0.44 -2.82
CA MET A 152 -16.02 0.26 -1.62
C MET A 152 -14.82 1.17 -1.97
N ILE A 153 -13.84 0.68 -2.73
CA ILE A 153 -12.69 1.49 -3.20
C ILE A 153 -13.16 2.62 -4.14
N GLU A 154 -14.05 2.32 -5.09
CA GLU A 154 -14.52 3.29 -6.10
C GLU A 154 -15.40 4.39 -5.49
N ASN A 155 -16.27 4.05 -4.54
CA ASN A 155 -17.28 4.97 -4.00
C ASN A 155 -16.79 5.75 -2.77
N GLU A 156 -16.00 5.12 -1.90
CA GLU A 156 -15.57 5.74 -0.63
C GLU A 156 -14.25 6.51 -0.76
N ASN A 157 -13.63 6.56 -1.97
CA ASN A 157 -12.33 7.19 -2.22
C ASN A 157 -11.27 6.82 -1.17
N ILE A 158 -11.26 5.55 -0.73
CA ILE A 158 -10.32 5.07 0.29
C ILE A 158 -8.91 5.12 -0.29
N HIS A 159 -8.01 5.80 0.43
CA HIS A 159 -6.64 6.02 0.00
C HIS A 159 -5.63 5.39 0.98
N GLY A 160 -4.57 4.81 0.43
CA GLY A 160 -3.42 4.32 1.20
C GLY A 160 -3.73 3.25 2.25
N VAL A 161 -3.14 3.40 3.45
CA VAL A 161 -3.20 2.37 4.52
C VAL A 161 -4.62 2.11 5.01
N LEU A 162 -5.56 3.05 4.85
CA LEU A 162 -6.95 2.87 5.26
C LEU A 162 -7.62 1.68 4.57
N LEU A 163 -7.16 1.32 3.37
CA LEU A 163 -7.63 0.15 2.64
C LEU A 163 -7.43 -1.13 3.47
N MET A 164 -6.32 -1.24 4.19
CA MET A 164 -6.04 -2.37 5.09
C MET A 164 -7.13 -2.52 6.16
N SER A 165 -7.48 -1.43 6.84
CA SER A 165 -8.53 -1.42 7.87
C SER A 165 -9.88 -1.85 7.35
N ARG A 166 -10.25 -1.40 6.14
CA ARG A 166 -11.54 -1.71 5.54
C ARG A 166 -11.62 -3.17 5.07
N LEU A 167 -10.55 -3.68 4.47
CA LEU A 167 -10.47 -5.08 4.05
C LEU A 167 -10.53 -6.04 5.24
N TYR A 168 -9.98 -5.65 6.39
CA TYR A 168 -10.04 -6.46 7.62
C TYR A 168 -11.47 -6.75 8.08
N LEU A 169 -12.46 -5.92 7.73
CA LEU A 169 -13.86 -6.23 8.06
C LEU A 169 -14.37 -7.50 7.36
N TYR A 170 -13.79 -7.84 6.19
CA TYR A 170 -14.15 -9.05 5.44
C TYR A 170 -13.54 -10.33 6.03
N THR A 171 -12.52 -10.24 6.88
CA THR A 171 -11.95 -11.42 7.57
C THR A 171 -12.81 -11.89 8.74
N ILE A 172 -13.74 -11.05 9.20
CA ILE A 172 -14.68 -11.37 10.29
C ILE A 172 -15.94 -12.08 9.73
N CYS A 173 -16.05 -12.22 8.41
CA CYS A 173 -17.15 -12.91 7.78
C CYS A 173 -17.16 -14.41 8.15
N GLY A 174 -18.32 -15.01 8.38
CA GLY A 174 -18.45 -16.44 8.69
C GLY A 174 -18.30 -17.38 7.47
N ILE A 175 -18.00 -16.84 6.28
CA ILE A 175 -17.89 -17.61 5.03
C ILE A 175 -16.42 -17.86 4.72
N PRO A 176 -15.91 -19.12 4.82
CA PRO A 176 -14.49 -19.43 4.66
C PRO A 176 -13.91 -18.97 3.33
N LEU A 177 -14.66 -19.12 2.24
CA LEU A 177 -14.24 -18.70 0.89
C LEU A 177 -13.92 -17.19 0.81
N ILE A 178 -14.71 -16.37 1.50
CA ILE A 178 -14.52 -14.91 1.54
C ILE A 178 -13.35 -14.56 2.47
N VAL A 179 -13.24 -15.23 3.62
CA VAL A 179 -12.16 -15.00 4.58
C VAL A 179 -10.81 -15.32 3.96
N ASP A 180 -10.69 -16.45 3.26
CA ASP A 180 -9.46 -16.85 2.58
C ASP A 180 -9.09 -15.87 1.47
N ALA A 181 -10.07 -15.40 0.69
CA ALA A 181 -9.86 -14.38 -0.33
C ALA A 181 -9.41 -13.05 0.28
N ALA A 182 -10.10 -12.57 1.33
CA ALA A 182 -9.75 -11.35 2.03
C ALA A 182 -8.34 -11.41 2.64
N ASN A 183 -7.96 -12.53 3.26
CA ASN A 183 -6.63 -12.73 3.82
C ASN A 183 -5.54 -12.65 2.75
N LYS A 184 -5.73 -13.27 1.57
CA LYS A 184 -4.77 -13.18 0.44
C LYS A 184 -4.60 -11.76 -0.10
N ILE A 185 -5.71 -11.02 -0.16
CA ILE A 185 -5.72 -9.63 -0.60
C ILE A 185 -5.01 -8.74 0.43
N ILE A 186 -5.40 -8.84 1.72
CA ILE A 186 -4.77 -8.10 2.82
C ILE A 186 -3.28 -8.39 2.89
N GLN A 187 -2.85 -9.63 2.70
CA GLN A 187 -1.43 -9.97 2.68
C GLN A 187 -0.67 -9.19 1.60
N SER A 188 -1.24 -9.10 0.40
CA SER A 188 -0.61 -8.36 -0.70
C SER A 188 -0.56 -6.85 -0.41
N VAL A 189 -1.60 -6.29 0.20
CA VAL A 189 -1.62 -4.89 0.66
C VAL A 189 -0.59 -4.64 1.78
N ASN A 190 -0.48 -5.56 2.74
CA ASN A 190 0.45 -5.48 3.86
C ASN A 190 1.91 -5.45 3.43
N THR A 191 2.27 -6.06 2.30
CA THR A 191 3.62 -5.96 1.72
C THR A 191 4.04 -4.49 1.56
N ILE A 192 3.15 -3.62 1.09
CA ILE A 192 3.43 -2.20 0.91
C ILE A 192 3.58 -1.51 2.26
N PHE A 193 2.67 -1.81 3.20
CA PHE A 193 2.71 -1.28 4.56
C PHE A 193 4.02 -1.61 5.29
N TYR A 194 4.42 -2.88 5.31
CA TYR A 194 5.66 -3.30 5.97
C TYR A 194 6.89 -2.74 5.27
N ARG A 195 6.86 -2.55 3.95
CA ARG A 195 7.94 -1.88 3.23
C ARG A 195 8.08 -0.41 3.65
N HIS A 196 6.98 0.35 3.70
CA HIS A 196 6.99 1.74 4.19
C HIS A 196 7.50 1.80 5.63
N LEU A 197 7.02 0.87 6.47
CA LEU A 197 7.42 0.78 7.86
C LEU A 197 8.90 0.45 8.05
N CYS A 198 9.45 -0.49 7.29
CA CYS A 198 10.87 -0.82 7.31
C CYS A 198 11.71 0.39 6.88
N ASN A 199 11.34 1.05 5.78
CA ASN A 199 12.06 2.22 5.29
C ASN A 199 12.10 3.34 6.34
N TRP A 200 10.98 3.56 7.03
CA TRP A 200 10.89 4.54 8.09
C TRP A 200 11.66 4.15 9.35
N ILE A 201 11.38 2.97 9.93
CA ILE A 201 11.98 2.56 11.22
C ILE A 201 13.47 2.26 11.08
N ILE A 202 13.88 1.53 10.04
CA ILE A 202 15.26 1.05 9.91
C ILE A 202 16.16 2.11 9.29
N TYR A 203 15.70 2.74 8.21
CA TYR A 203 16.52 3.67 7.42
C TYR A 203 16.22 5.15 7.67
N GLY A 204 15.12 5.47 8.35
CA GLY A 204 14.68 6.86 8.58
C GLY A 204 14.21 7.54 7.30
N GLU A 205 13.83 6.78 6.27
CA GLU A 205 13.45 7.34 4.96
C GLU A 205 11.94 7.24 4.75
N LEU A 206 11.30 8.38 4.53
CA LEU A 206 9.89 8.45 4.18
C LEU A 206 9.72 8.42 2.65
N VAL A 207 9.74 7.21 2.08
CA VAL A 207 9.53 7.01 0.64
C VAL A 207 8.03 6.78 0.37
N ASP A 208 7.28 7.87 0.23
CA ASP A 208 5.83 7.84 -0.01
C ASP A 208 5.40 8.87 -1.08
N ILE A 209 5.47 8.47 -2.34
CA ILE A 209 5.20 9.35 -3.50
C ILE A 209 3.71 9.76 -3.58
N HIS A 210 2.82 8.91 -3.06
CA HIS A 210 1.38 9.08 -3.20
C HIS A 210 0.70 9.57 -1.92
N ASN A 211 1.46 9.90 -0.87
CA ASN A 211 0.97 10.29 0.46
C ASN A 211 -0.05 9.28 1.00
N GLU A 212 0.30 8.01 0.94
CA GLU A 212 -0.54 6.88 1.34
C GLU A 212 -0.26 6.38 2.76
N PHE A 213 0.88 6.76 3.34
CA PHE A 213 1.31 6.38 4.67
C PHE A 213 0.80 7.36 5.74
N PHE A 214 0.59 6.87 6.96
CA PHE A 214 0.05 7.69 8.05
C PHE A 214 1.10 8.64 8.67
N ILE A 215 2.37 8.50 8.32
CA ILE A 215 3.44 9.44 8.71
C ILE A 215 3.70 10.37 7.54
N CYS A 216 3.70 11.67 7.82
CA CYS A 216 3.88 12.72 6.82
C CYS A 216 5.08 13.61 7.18
N ASP A 217 5.72 14.12 6.13
CA ASP A 217 6.75 15.14 6.20
C ASP A 217 6.10 16.53 6.07
N GLY A 218 6.34 17.40 7.03
CA GLY A 218 5.85 18.78 7.04
C GLY A 218 6.57 19.70 6.05
N HIS A 219 7.65 19.23 5.41
CA HIS A 219 8.53 19.98 4.52
C HIS A 219 8.99 21.33 5.11
N CYS A 220 9.00 21.41 6.44
CA CYS A 220 9.39 22.57 7.20
C CYS A 220 10.36 22.15 8.32
N PRO A 221 11.24 23.07 8.75
CA PRO A 221 11.97 22.90 9.99
C PRO A 221 11.01 22.69 11.15
N ASP A 222 11.31 21.75 12.04
CA ASP A 222 10.63 21.62 13.30
C ASP A 222 11.04 22.80 14.20
N GLU A 223 10.09 23.72 14.40
CA GLU A 223 10.26 24.91 15.25
C GLU A 223 10.51 24.57 16.72
N ASN A 224 10.39 23.30 17.15
CA ASN A 224 10.79 22.91 18.50
C ASN A 224 12.31 22.69 18.64
N PHE A 225 13.06 22.67 17.53
CA PHE A 225 14.49 22.34 17.50
C PHE A 225 15.39 23.53 17.15
N TRP A 226 15.05 24.75 17.60
CA TRP A 226 15.98 25.88 17.50
C TRP A 226 17.13 25.72 18.48
N TYR A 227 18.34 25.53 17.96
CA TYR A 227 19.56 25.64 18.76
C TYR A 227 19.76 27.06 19.24
N THR A 228 19.72 27.27 20.56
CA THR A 228 20.44 28.36 21.20
C THR A 228 21.80 27.80 21.59
N GLU A 229 22.86 28.14 20.84
CA GLU A 229 24.22 27.89 21.33
C GLU A 229 24.37 28.59 22.69
N GLN A 230 24.41 27.81 23.77
CA GLN A 230 24.97 28.29 25.02
C GLN A 230 26.46 28.49 24.76
N SER A 231 26.85 29.73 24.48
CA SER A 231 28.24 30.15 24.50
C SER A 231 28.78 29.92 25.90
N SER A 232 29.50 28.82 26.08
CA SER A 232 30.55 28.72 27.09
C SER A 232 31.67 29.68 26.67
N GLU A 233 31.54 30.95 27.07
CA GLU A 233 32.70 31.84 27.18
C GLU A 233 32.88 32.15 28.66
N ASP A 234 33.98 31.60 29.18
CA ASP A 234 34.49 31.79 30.51
C ASP A 234 34.66 33.26 30.88
N ILE A 235 34.54 33.50 32.17
CA ILE A 235 34.86 34.73 32.89
C ILE A 235 36.32 35.11 32.61
N VAL A 236 36.58 36.15 31.81
CA VAL A 236 37.75 37.03 32.00
C VAL A 236 37.36 38.50 31.76
N SER A 237 37.56 39.26 32.82
CA SER A 237 37.47 40.71 32.99
C SER A 237 38.17 41.55 31.90
N GLY A 238 37.56 42.69 31.55
CA GLY A 238 38.32 43.92 31.25
C GLY A 238 38.02 44.66 29.93
N LYS A 239 37.20 45.72 30.02
CA LYS A 239 37.23 46.99 29.27
C LYS A 239 37.69 46.98 27.80
N THR A 240 36.79 47.30 26.87
CA THR A 240 36.76 48.62 26.18
C THR A 240 35.58 48.70 25.21
N GLU A 241 34.89 49.84 25.25
CA GLU A 241 33.88 50.26 24.28
C GLU A 241 34.52 50.53 22.90
N ALA A 242 33.69 50.43 21.86
CA ALA A 242 33.96 50.73 20.44
C ALA A 242 34.51 49.60 19.56
N ALA A 243 33.62 48.70 19.13
CA ALA A 243 33.53 48.21 17.74
C ALA A 243 32.24 47.38 17.56
N ASN A 244 31.10 48.06 17.46
CA ASN A 244 29.86 47.47 16.93
C ASN A 244 30.01 47.25 15.41
N THR A 245 30.77 46.24 15.04
CA THR A 245 30.83 45.74 13.65
C THR A 245 30.18 44.37 13.65
N PHE A 246 28.90 44.34 13.28
CA PHE A 246 28.12 43.21 12.75
C PHE A 246 28.86 41.85 12.72
N ARG A 247 29.05 41.22 13.89
CA ARG A 247 29.16 39.76 13.97
C ARG A 247 27.74 39.20 13.86
N ARG A 248 27.17 39.23 12.65
CA ARG A 248 26.09 38.31 12.30
C ARG A 248 26.68 36.91 12.45
N ARG A 249 26.56 36.33 13.64
CA ARG A 249 26.71 34.89 13.85
C ARG A 249 25.83 34.23 12.79
N LYS A 250 26.43 33.67 11.74
CA LYS A 250 25.71 32.80 10.81
C LYS A 250 25.31 31.59 11.64
N GLN A 251 24.10 31.64 12.19
CA GLN A 251 23.38 30.48 12.70
C GLN A 251 23.36 29.45 11.55
N PHE A 252 24.24 28.45 11.62
CA PHE A 252 24.07 27.24 10.82
C PHE A 252 22.93 26.44 11.47
N GLN A 253 21.71 26.81 11.11
CA GLN A 253 20.51 26.06 11.43
C GLN A 253 20.46 24.87 10.49
N CYS A 254 20.56 23.67 11.04
CA CYS A 254 20.20 22.47 10.30
C CYS A 254 18.76 22.15 10.70
N PRO A 255 17.79 22.43 9.82
CA PRO A 255 16.40 22.28 10.16
C PRO A 255 16.11 20.79 10.31
N ILE A 256 15.92 20.32 11.54
CA ILE A 256 15.33 19.00 11.76
C ILE A 256 13.98 19.02 11.07
N GLN A 257 13.72 18.04 10.24
CA GLN A 257 12.50 18.02 9.48
C GLN A 257 11.32 17.65 10.39
N LYS A 258 10.23 18.41 10.29
CA LYS A 258 9.03 18.14 11.07
C LYS A 258 8.30 16.93 10.49
N PHE A 259 8.17 15.88 11.28
CA PHE A 259 7.33 14.72 10.94
C PHE A 259 6.12 14.68 11.86
N PHE A 260 4.95 14.32 11.31
CA PHE A 260 3.71 14.22 12.06
C PHE A 260 2.85 13.05 11.59
N ILE A 261 1.91 12.63 12.44
CA ILE A 261 0.93 11.59 12.11
C ILE A 261 -0.29 12.26 11.48
N ASN A 262 -0.67 11.82 10.28
CA ASN A 262 -1.95 12.17 9.70
C ASN A 262 -3.04 11.30 10.31
N THR A 263 -3.87 11.89 11.16
CA THR A 263 -4.96 11.19 11.85
C THR A 263 -6.03 10.66 10.91
N GLU A 264 -6.18 11.25 9.72
CA GLU A 264 -7.16 10.82 8.73
C GLU A 264 -6.74 9.51 8.05
N LEU A 265 -5.43 9.28 7.90
CA LEU A 265 -4.85 8.07 7.27
C LEU A 265 -4.48 6.98 8.29
N LEU A 266 -4.67 7.24 9.58
CA LEU A 266 -4.35 6.28 10.63
C LEU A 266 -5.35 5.11 10.61
N PRO A 267 -4.91 3.87 10.36
CA PRO A 267 -5.79 2.71 10.37
C PRO A 267 -6.36 2.46 11.76
N SER A 268 -7.66 2.18 11.85
CA SER A 268 -8.36 1.83 13.10
C SER A 268 -7.78 0.61 13.83
N ILE A 269 -7.02 -0.22 13.13
CA ILE A 269 -6.37 -1.41 13.68
C ILE A 269 -5.15 -1.03 14.53
N ILE A 270 -4.51 0.10 14.23
CA ILE A 270 -3.28 0.56 14.89
C ILE A 270 -3.65 1.56 15.98
N SER A 271 -3.18 1.33 17.20
CA SER A 271 -3.40 2.27 18.31
C SER A 271 -2.63 3.58 18.07
N ARG A 272 -3.12 4.68 18.65
CA ARG A 272 -2.41 5.96 18.61
C ARG A 272 -1.01 5.84 19.24
N ASP A 273 -0.91 5.13 20.36
CA ASP A 273 0.35 4.92 21.09
C ASP A 273 1.39 4.18 20.23
N THR A 274 0.95 3.14 19.48
CA THR A 274 1.82 2.42 18.54
C THR A 274 2.24 3.34 17.39
N ALA A 275 1.34 4.17 16.86
CA ALA A 275 1.67 5.12 15.79
C ALA A 275 2.67 6.19 16.24
N GLU A 276 2.50 6.74 17.45
CA GLU A 276 3.45 7.67 18.08
C GLU A 276 4.81 7.02 18.31
N THR A 277 4.82 5.76 18.74
CA THR A 277 6.06 4.99 18.84
C THR A 277 6.74 4.87 17.48
N ILE A 278 6.02 4.51 16.41
CA ILE A 278 6.59 4.40 15.06
C ILE A 278 7.14 5.76 14.58
N LEU A 279 6.43 6.87 14.82
CA LEU A 279 6.92 8.21 14.54
C LEU A 279 8.23 8.48 15.27
N PHE A 280 8.28 8.20 16.57
CA PHE A 280 9.48 8.37 17.39
C PHE A 280 10.67 7.60 16.84
N LEU A 281 10.50 6.31 16.51
CA LEU A 281 11.59 5.47 16.00
C LEU A 281 12.22 6.06 14.75
N GLY A 282 11.42 6.36 13.72
CA GLY A 282 11.97 6.88 12.47
C GLY A 282 12.50 8.32 12.60
N ARG A 283 11.94 9.16 13.48
CA ARG A 283 12.52 10.49 13.78
C ARG A 283 13.93 10.39 14.34
N ILE A 284 14.16 9.49 15.31
CA ILE A 284 15.49 9.28 15.88
C ILE A 284 16.46 8.78 14.80
N VAL A 285 16.01 7.80 13.99
CA VAL A 285 16.84 7.27 12.91
C VAL A 285 17.20 8.33 11.89
N TRP A 286 16.24 9.17 11.50
CA TRP A 286 16.45 10.30 10.61
C TRP A 286 17.44 11.32 11.19
N ILE A 287 17.29 11.70 12.46
CA ILE A 287 18.16 12.70 13.12
C ILE A 287 19.61 12.22 13.16
N VAL A 288 19.87 10.98 13.59
CA VAL A 288 21.23 10.44 13.69
C VAL A 288 21.90 10.30 12.32
N ARG A 289 21.09 10.00 11.29
CA ARG A 289 21.57 9.87 9.92
C ARG A 289 21.89 11.21 9.28
N ASN A 290 21.06 12.23 9.51
CA ASN A 290 21.18 13.57 8.94
C ASN A 290 21.86 14.57 9.90
N ASP A 291 22.60 14.08 10.90
CA ASP A 291 23.33 14.92 11.86
C ASP A 291 24.32 15.86 11.13
N PRO A 292 24.15 17.18 11.26
CA PRO A 292 24.93 18.16 10.53
C PRO A 292 26.40 18.25 10.94
N LYS A 293 26.76 17.76 12.14
CA LYS A 293 28.17 17.74 12.59
C LYS A 293 29.06 16.87 11.69
N LYS A 294 28.48 15.99 10.86
CA LYS A 294 29.19 15.18 9.86
C LYS A 294 29.45 15.91 8.54
N ALA A 295 28.71 16.98 8.24
CA ALA A 295 28.82 17.68 6.95
C ALA A 295 30.01 18.65 6.87
N GLU A 296 30.60 19.03 8.00
CA GLU A 296 31.82 19.85 8.05
C GLU A 296 33.11 19.01 8.02
N ASP A 297 33.05 17.71 8.34
CA ASP A 297 34.18 16.77 8.38
C ASP A 297 34.41 15.99 7.05
N VAL A 298 33.85 16.49 5.94
CA VAL A 298 33.79 15.79 4.63
C VAL A 298 35.17 15.64 3.94
N GLY A 299 36.26 16.08 4.57
CA GLY A 299 37.62 15.85 4.07
C GLY A 299 38.15 14.42 4.26
N TYR A 300 37.75 13.73 5.34
CA TYR A 300 38.33 12.43 5.69
C TYR A 300 37.36 11.62 6.57
N GLN A 301 36.40 10.89 5.98
CA GLN A 301 35.85 9.62 6.50
C GLN A 301 34.60 9.18 5.72
N LEU A 302 34.82 8.55 4.58
CA LEU A 302 33.98 7.44 4.14
C LEU A 302 34.45 6.22 4.94
N GLU A 303 33.67 5.73 5.92
CA GLU A 303 33.56 4.27 6.24
C GLU A 303 32.77 3.91 7.51
N TYR A 304 32.47 4.83 8.42
CA TYR A 304 31.66 4.51 9.61
C TYR A 304 30.38 5.34 9.68
N LYS A 305 29.38 4.99 8.86
CA LYS A 305 27.99 5.28 9.23
C LYS A 305 27.79 4.58 10.58
N ARG A 306 27.67 5.33 11.67
CA ARG A 306 27.23 4.75 12.96
C ARG A 306 25.89 4.09 12.71
N ASP A 307 25.92 2.77 12.62
CA ASP A 307 24.71 2.00 12.49
C ASP A 307 23.99 2.07 13.84
N ILE A 308 22.82 2.72 13.85
CA ILE A 308 21.95 2.79 15.03
C ILE A 308 21.59 1.37 15.49
N TRP A 309 21.64 0.41 14.57
CA TRP A 309 21.34 -0.97 14.80
C TRP A 309 22.57 -1.84 15.11
N ASP A 310 23.78 -1.27 15.14
CA ASP A 310 25.01 -1.98 15.53
C ASP A 310 25.27 -3.25 14.68
N GLY A 311 25.04 -3.15 13.37
CA GLY A 311 25.15 -4.24 12.39
C GLY A 311 23.94 -5.18 12.34
N LYS A 312 22.86 -4.89 13.08
CA LYS A 312 21.64 -5.72 13.15
C LYS A 312 20.46 -5.15 12.36
N ASP A 313 20.69 -4.12 11.55
CA ASP A 313 19.68 -3.52 10.67
C ASP A 313 18.97 -4.58 9.80
N VAL A 314 19.74 -5.52 9.23
CA VAL A 314 19.21 -6.64 8.44
C VAL A 314 18.34 -7.59 9.28
N GLU A 315 18.71 -7.86 10.53
CA GLU A 315 17.93 -8.75 11.41
C GLU A 315 16.57 -8.14 11.74
N TYR A 316 16.53 -6.85 12.09
CA TYR A 316 15.29 -6.15 12.39
C TYR A 316 14.44 -5.92 11.14
N TYR A 317 15.06 -5.64 9.99
CA TYR A 317 14.37 -5.60 8.71
C TYR A 317 13.67 -6.94 8.41
N GLN A 318 14.40 -8.06 8.56
CA GLN A 318 13.83 -9.39 8.37
C GLN A 318 12.73 -9.71 9.40
N LYS A 319 12.85 -9.25 10.65
CA LYS A 319 11.80 -9.44 11.66
C LYS A 319 10.50 -8.73 11.26
N ILE A 320 10.58 -7.48 10.80
CA ILE A 320 9.40 -6.73 10.34
C ILE A 320 8.85 -7.37 9.06
N GLN A 321 9.72 -7.75 8.11
CA GLN A 321 9.28 -8.42 6.88
C GLN A 321 8.62 -9.78 7.13
N LYS A 322 9.05 -10.54 8.15
CA LYS A 322 8.38 -11.81 8.52
C LYS A 322 6.92 -11.63 8.92
N LEU A 323 6.50 -10.43 9.34
CA LEU A 323 5.10 -10.13 9.64
C LEU A 323 4.22 -10.11 8.38
N GLU A 324 4.82 -9.90 7.20
CA GLU A 324 4.13 -9.96 5.89
C GLU A 324 3.57 -11.36 5.58
N ASN A 325 4.19 -12.42 6.09
CA ASN A 325 3.83 -13.80 5.76
C ASN A 325 2.51 -14.26 6.41
N TYR A 326 1.98 -13.50 7.35
CA TYR A 326 0.79 -13.86 8.13
C TYR A 326 -0.32 -12.81 7.92
N PRO A 327 -1.60 -13.19 8.11
CA PRO A 327 -2.66 -12.19 8.25
C PRO A 327 -2.30 -11.23 9.39
N PHE A 328 -2.69 -9.95 9.25
CA PHE A 328 -2.28 -8.89 10.17
C PHE A 328 -2.61 -9.29 11.61
N ASN A 329 -1.57 -9.44 12.44
CA ASN A 329 -1.70 -9.82 13.84
C ASN A 329 -1.18 -8.68 14.70
N LEU A 330 -2.10 -7.96 15.34
CA LEU A 330 -1.80 -6.80 16.16
C LEU A 330 -0.82 -7.11 17.30
N ALA A 331 -1.00 -8.22 18.01
CA ALA A 331 -0.13 -8.57 19.14
C ALA A 331 1.32 -8.86 18.71
N LYS A 332 1.51 -9.56 17.58
CA LYS A 332 2.86 -9.79 17.02
C LYS A 332 3.47 -8.50 16.49
N PHE A 333 2.65 -7.67 15.87
CA PHE A 333 3.05 -6.36 15.37
C PHE A 333 3.56 -5.46 16.51
N ASP A 334 2.72 -5.21 17.52
CA ASP A 334 3.05 -4.36 18.66
C ASP A 334 4.30 -4.85 19.40
N LYS A 335 4.42 -6.17 19.60
CA LYS A 335 5.63 -6.76 20.20
C LYS A 335 6.89 -6.45 19.40
N THR A 336 6.82 -6.55 18.07
CA THR A 336 7.98 -6.30 17.19
C THR A 336 8.37 -4.82 17.20
N ILE A 337 7.38 -3.92 17.20
CA ILE A 337 7.61 -2.47 17.31
C ILE A 337 8.22 -2.11 18.66
N GLU A 338 7.74 -2.73 19.74
CA GLU A 338 8.28 -2.53 21.08
C GLU A 338 9.72 -3.03 21.22
N GLU A 339 10.06 -4.18 20.61
CA GLU A 339 11.45 -4.66 20.54
C GLU A 339 12.37 -3.66 19.82
N CYS A 340 11.91 -3.09 18.70
CA CYS A 340 12.63 -2.02 18.00
C CYS A 340 12.80 -0.78 18.90
N ARG A 341 11.74 -0.38 19.62
CA ARG A 341 11.78 0.76 20.55
C ARG A 341 12.79 0.57 21.66
N GLN A 342 12.76 -0.58 22.33
CA GLN A 342 13.71 -0.88 23.42
C GLN A 342 15.16 -0.81 22.94
N ARG A 343 15.44 -1.32 21.73
CA ARG A 343 16.78 -1.27 21.16
C ARG A 343 17.23 0.16 20.85
N ILE A 344 16.39 0.94 20.16
CA ILE A 344 16.71 2.35 19.86
C ILE A 344 16.90 3.14 21.16
N THR A 345 16.04 2.97 22.16
CA THR A 345 16.16 3.67 23.44
C THR A 345 17.47 3.33 24.18
N GLN A 346 17.94 2.08 24.13
CA GLN A 346 19.26 1.70 24.67
C GLN A 346 20.42 2.38 23.91
N VAL A 347 20.27 2.55 22.60
CA VAL A 347 21.28 3.23 21.77
C VAL A 347 21.27 4.74 22.04
N ILE A 348 20.09 5.34 22.22
CA ILE A 348 19.97 6.75 22.65
C ILE A 348 20.59 6.96 24.03
N SER A 349 20.33 6.08 25.01
CA SER A 349 20.87 6.24 26.36
C SER A 349 22.39 6.11 26.41
N THR A 350 22.99 5.33 25.51
CA THR A 350 24.46 5.25 25.34
C THR A 350 25.02 6.42 24.54
N LEU A 351 24.26 6.99 23.60
CA LEU A 351 24.61 8.19 22.81
C LEU A 351 24.21 9.51 23.47
N TYR A 352 23.65 9.46 24.68
CA TYR A 352 23.16 10.61 25.45
C TYR A 352 24.16 11.77 25.57
N PRO A 353 25.50 11.56 25.68
CA PRO A 353 26.46 12.67 25.69
C PRO A 353 26.52 13.47 24.38
N ILE A 354 26.13 12.88 23.26
CA ILE A 354 26.22 13.47 21.90
C ILE A 354 24.87 14.06 21.49
N LEU A 355 23.77 13.44 21.94
CA LEU A 355 22.40 13.85 21.66
C LEU A 355 21.77 14.73 22.77
N TYR A 356 22.54 15.13 23.78
CA TYR A 356 22.08 15.98 24.89
C TYR A 356 21.37 17.26 24.42
N ASN A 357 21.80 17.76 23.27
CA ASN A 357 21.29 18.93 22.58
C ASN A 357 19.99 18.68 21.77
N TYR A 358 19.61 17.42 21.54
CA TYR A 358 18.46 17.01 20.70
C TYR A 358 17.36 16.32 21.50
N ILE A 359 17.67 15.73 22.67
CA ILE A 359 16.73 14.89 23.44
C ILE A 359 15.81 15.69 24.36
N PHE A 360 16.19 16.90 24.79
CA PHE A 360 15.39 17.71 25.73
C PHE A 360 14.08 18.30 25.16
N CYS A 361 13.73 17.96 23.92
CA CYS A 361 12.51 18.44 23.23
C CYS A 361 11.52 17.32 22.87
N PHE A 362 11.69 16.08 23.39
CA PHE A 362 10.75 14.97 23.21
C PHE A 362 9.73 14.85 24.34
#